data_AF-A0A0C9W9W9-F1
#
_entry.id   AF-A0A0C9W9W9-F1
#
_cell.length_a   1.000
_cell.length_b   1.000
_cell.length_c   1.000
_cell.angle_alpha   90.00
_cell.angle_beta   90.00
_cell.angle_gamma   90.00
#
_symmetry.space_group_name_H-M   'P 1'
#
loop_
_entity.id
_entity.type
_entity.pdbx_description
1 polymer ?
#
loop_
_entity_poly.entity_id
_entity_poly.type
_entity_poly.pdbx_seq_one_letter_code
_entity_poly.pdbx_strand_id
1 'polypeptide(L)'
;MVDWRDPEVESRISDILVNLTLFLVGLYGWEYVQSFQVEYALLRRRLSFRWPLIPYVAGRLCFLTTVIMLAIITSPTPGKMDCTGELFTLPLTLTGNAAIGCASTNLMIRTWLIWRDSRPVLGLLSLVAVGHWTILALGLTDVDAFMSNGSCDVVYANHTKTASLFIYTMFYDMLVFLLTIVGLSRKPSASALWKRLYRQGVVYFAITFLANIVPMV
;
A
#
# COMPACT_ATOMS: atom_id res chain seq x y z
N MET A 1 -1.31 33.49 1.50
CA MET A 1 -1.54 32.04 1.62
C MET A 1 -2.19 31.59 0.33
N VAL A 2 -1.74 30.48 -0.26
CA VAL A 2 -2.39 29.92 -1.46
C VAL A 2 -3.77 29.41 -1.03
N ASP A 3 -4.80 29.75 -1.78
CA ASP A 3 -6.13 29.16 -1.57
C ASP A 3 -6.14 27.78 -2.23
N TRP A 4 -6.08 26.73 -1.41
CA TRP A 4 -6.07 25.35 -1.88
C TRP A 4 -7.42 24.88 -2.42
N ARG A 5 -8.47 25.69 -2.26
CA ARG A 5 -9.81 25.46 -2.82
C ARG A 5 -10.08 26.30 -4.07
N ASP A 6 -9.06 26.97 -4.60
CA ASP A 6 -9.18 27.65 -5.89
C ASP A 6 -9.35 26.59 -6.99
N PRO A 7 -10.43 26.64 -7.80
CA PRO A 7 -10.67 25.67 -8.86
C PRO A 7 -9.53 25.59 -9.90
N GLU A 8 -8.76 26.67 -10.10
CA GLU A 8 -7.58 26.61 -10.98
C GLU A 8 -6.46 25.76 -10.36
N VAL A 9 -6.27 25.86 -9.04
CA VAL A 9 -5.27 25.07 -8.30
C VAL A 9 -5.68 23.60 -8.26
N GLU A 10 -6.95 23.30 -7.99
CA GLU A 10 -7.48 21.94 -8.00
C GLU A 10 -7.33 21.29 -9.39
N SER A 11 -7.67 22.01 -10.47
CA SER A 11 -7.48 21.52 -11.84
C SER A 11 -6.02 21.19 -12.15
N ARG A 12 -5.08 22.08 -11.77
CA ARG A 12 -3.64 21.84 -11.99
C ARG A 12 -3.13 20.64 -11.20
N ILE A 13 -3.60 20.44 -9.97
CA ILE A 13 -3.22 19.29 -9.14
C ILE A 13 -3.73 17.99 -9.77
N SER A 14 -4.98 17.98 -10.25
CA SER A 14 -5.56 16.84 -10.95
C SER A 14 -4.76 16.47 -12.20
N ASP A 15 -4.36 17.44 -13.02
CA ASP A 15 -3.51 17.19 -14.20
C ASP A 15 -2.14 16.61 -13.83
N ILE A 16 -1.51 17.12 -12.77
CA ILE A 16 -0.24 16.58 -12.25
C ILE A 16 -0.44 15.14 -11.76
N LEU A 17 -1.54 14.86 -11.07
CA LEU A 17 -1.87 13.53 -10.56
C LEU A 17 -2.07 12.53 -11.70
N VAL A 18 -2.75 12.90 -12.78
CA VAL A 18 -2.93 12.04 -13.96
C VAL A 18 -1.57 11.70 -14.58
N ASN A 19 -0.73 12.72 -14.81
CA ASN A 19 0.60 12.54 -15.38
C ASN A 19 1.49 11.65 -14.50
N LEU A 20 1.46 11.88 -13.18
CA LEU A 20 2.19 11.06 -12.21
C LEU A 20 1.68 9.61 -12.22
N THR A 21 0.36 9.42 -12.26
CA THR A 21 -0.26 8.09 -12.31
C THR A 21 0.18 7.33 -13.55
N LEU A 22 0.13 7.95 -14.73
CA LEU A 22 0.59 7.34 -15.99
C LEU A 22 2.09 6.99 -15.95
N PHE A 23 2.92 7.87 -15.39
CA PHE A 23 4.34 7.59 -15.18
C PHE A 23 4.54 6.38 -14.26
N LEU A 24 3.80 6.30 -13.15
CA LEU A 24 3.85 5.17 -12.22
C LEU A 24 3.38 3.87 -12.86
N VAL A 25 2.32 3.89 -13.68
CA VAL A 25 1.88 2.72 -14.47
C VAL A 25 3.02 2.24 -15.37
N GLY A 26 3.69 3.15 -16.08
CA GLY A 26 4.82 2.81 -16.94
C GLY A 26 5.98 2.19 -16.18
N LEU A 27 6.39 2.81 -15.07
CA LEU A 27 7.51 2.35 -14.24
C LEU A 27 7.22 0.98 -13.59
N TYR A 28 6.07 0.86 -12.92
CA TYR A 28 5.68 -0.40 -12.27
C TYR A 28 5.34 -1.50 -13.28
N GLY A 29 4.73 -1.14 -14.41
CA GLY A 29 4.47 -2.06 -15.50
C GLY A 29 5.76 -2.63 -16.07
N TRP A 30 6.78 -1.80 -16.27
CA TRP A 30 8.11 -2.24 -16.70
C TRP A 30 8.76 -3.21 -15.71
N GLU A 31 8.78 -2.86 -14.42
CA GLU A 31 9.29 -3.72 -13.35
C GLU A 31 8.53 -5.06 -13.26
N TYR A 32 7.22 -5.03 -13.51
CA TYR A 32 6.37 -6.21 -13.54
C TYR A 32 6.71 -7.13 -14.71
N VAL A 33 6.84 -6.59 -15.93
CA VAL A 33 7.23 -7.36 -17.12
C VAL A 33 8.58 -8.04 -16.91
N GLN A 34 9.56 -7.33 -16.34
CA GLN A 34 10.88 -7.93 -16.05
C GLN A 34 10.80 -9.03 -14.98
N SER A 35 9.94 -8.86 -13.97
CA SER A 35 9.81 -9.80 -12.85
C SER A 35 8.82 -10.95 -13.09
N PHE A 36 8.06 -10.89 -14.19
CA PHE A 36 6.93 -11.80 -14.46
C PHE A 36 7.34 -13.27 -14.49
N GLN A 37 8.59 -13.57 -14.90
CA GLN A 37 9.11 -14.93 -14.96
C GLN A 37 9.12 -15.62 -13.58
N VAL A 38 9.43 -14.88 -12.52
CA VAL A 38 9.51 -15.41 -11.15
C VAL A 38 8.11 -15.72 -10.61
N GLU A 39 7.15 -14.86 -10.88
CA GLU A 39 5.76 -14.97 -10.43
C GLU A 39 5.02 -16.06 -11.18
N TYR A 40 5.22 -16.13 -12.50
CA TYR A 40 4.68 -17.21 -13.31
C TYR A 40 5.24 -18.58 -12.88
N ALA A 41 6.54 -18.65 -12.54
CA ALA A 41 7.15 -19.86 -12.00
C ALA A 41 6.60 -20.25 -10.61
N LEU A 42 6.26 -19.27 -9.78
CA LEU A 42 5.59 -19.44 -8.48
C LEU A 42 4.17 -19.97 -8.63
N LEU A 43 3.38 -19.36 -9.52
CA LEU A 43 2.00 -19.75 -9.78
C LEU A 43 1.92 -21.15 -10.38
N ARG A 44 2.87 -21.51 -11.25
CA ARG A 44 2.99 -22.85 -11.86
C ARG A 44 3.62 -23.91 -10.94
N ARG A 45 3.77 -23.61 -9.64
CA ARG A 45 4.38 -24.48 -8.60
C ARG A 45 5.79 -25.00 -8.93
N ARG A 46 6.54 -24.33 -9.81
CA ARG A 46 7.95 -24.70 -10.07
C ARG A 46 8.88 -24.28 -8.92
N LEU A 47 8.42 -23.38 -8.05
CA LEU A 47 9.08 -23.03 -6.79
C LEU A 47 8.32 -23.62 -5.60
N SER A 48 9.08 -24.03 -4.57
CA SER A 48 8.51 -24.53 -3.31
C SER A 48 7.55 -23.49 -2.72
N PHE A 49 6.28 -23.86 -2.53
CA PHE A 49 5.28 -22.97 -1.96
C PHE A 49 5.65 -22.60 -0.53
N ARG A 50 5.85 -21.31 -0.26
CA ARG A 50 6.11 -20.77 1.07
C ARG A 50 4.98 -19.80 1.42
N TRP A 51 4.24 -20.06 2.50
CA TRP A 51 3.15 -19.20 2.98
C TRP A 51 3.48 -17.69 3.06
N PRO A 52 4.71 -17.27 3.46
CA PRO A 52 5.11 -15.85 3.44
C PRO A 52 5.03 -15.15 2.08
N LEU A 53 5.00 -15.90 0.99
CA LEU A 53 5.07 -15.38 -0.37
C LEU A 53 3.70 -14.98 -0.93
N ILE A 54 2.62 -15.44 -0.29
CA ILE A 54 1.24 -15.11 -0.68
C ILE A 54 0.96 -13.61 -0.56
N PRO A 55 1.15 -12.94 0.60
CA PRO A 55 0.88 -11.50 0.71
C PRO A 55 1.82 -10.67 -0.19
N TYR A 56 3.03 -11.15 -0.47
CA TYR A 56 3.93 -10.48 -1.41
C TYR A 56 3.36 -10.44 -2.83
N VAL A 57 2.95 -11.59 -3.37
CA VAL A 57 2.38 -11.67 -4.72
C VAL A 57 1.01 -10.99 -4.77
N ALA A 58 0.16 -11.21 -3.77
CA ALA A 58 -1.15 -10.59 -3.67
C ALA A 58 -1.04 -9.05 -3.63
N GLY A 59 -0.16 -8.51 -2.79
CA GLY A 59 0.05 -7.06 -2.68
C GLY A 59 0.54 -6.44 -3.98
N ARG A 60 1.45 -7.12 -4.70
CA ARG A 60 1.96 -6.63 -5.99
C ARG A 60 0.89 -6.60 -7.08
N LEU A 61 0.06 -7.63 -7.15
CA LEU A 61 -1.08 -7.68 -8.08
C LEU A 61 -2.15 -6.63 -7.72
N CYS A 62 -2.46 -6.49 -6.43
CA CYS A 62 -3.41 -5.49 -5.93
C CYS A 62 -2.93 -4.06 -6.23
N PHE A 63 -1.64 -3.79 -6.04
CA PHE A 63 -1.08 -2.48 -6.36
C PHE A 63 -1.16 -2.18 -7.86
N LEU A 64 -0.73 -3.13 -8.71
CA LEU A 64 -0.76 -2.94 -10.17
C LEU A 64 -2.19 -2.72 -10.69
N THR A 65 -3.15 -3.50 -10.20
CA THR A 65 -4.57 -3.31 -10.52
C THR A 65 -5.08 -1.95 -10.04
N THR A 66 -4.68 -1.48 -8.85
CA THR A 66 -5.03 -0.15 -8.34
C THR A 66 -4.54 0.97 -9.26
N VAL A 67 -3.26 0.95 -9.67
CA VAL A 67 -2.71 2.03 -10.50
C VAL A 67 -3.31 2.01 -11.92
N ILE A 68 -3.59 0.83 -12.49
CA ILE A 68 -4.29 0.73 -13.77
C ILE A 68 -5.72 1.29 -13.67
N MET A 69 -6.47 0.91 -12.63
CA MET A 69 -7.83 1.41 -12.44
C MET A 69 -7.83 2.92 -12.23
N LEU A 70 -6.89 3.45 -11.45
CA LEU A 70 -6.72 4.89 -11.28
C LEU A 70 -6.43 5.60 -12.60
N ALA A 71 -5.57 5.04 -13.45
CA ALA A 71 -5.26 5.60 -14.77
C ALA A 71 -6.48 5.60 -15.72
N ILE A 72 -7.34 4.58 -15.65
CA ILE A 72 -8.57 4.50 -16.46
C ILE A 72 -9.56 5.59 -16.01
N ILE A 73 -9.78 5.70 -14.69
CA ILE A 73 -10.77 6.61 -14.08
C ILE A 73 -10.38 8.08 -14.29
N THR A 74 -9.07 8.37 -14.28
CA THR A 74 -8.53 9.72 -14.49
C THR A 74 -8.36 10.10 -15.96
N SER A 75 -8.48 9.14 -16.89
CA SER A 75 -8.35 9.43 -18.32
C SER A 75 -9.62 10.08 -18.89
N PRO A 76 -9.50 11.21 -19.62
CA PRO A 76 -10.65 11.85 -20.26
C PRO A 76 -11.11 10.98 -21.43
N THR A 77 -12.11 10.12 -21.18
CA THR A 77 -12.69 9.26 -22.21
C THR A 77 -13.94 9.94 -22.80
N PRO A 78 -14.12 9.95 -24.13
CA PRO A 78 -15.26 10.62 -24.78
C PRO A 78 -16.60 9.86 -24.62
N GLY A 79 -16.68 8.88 -23.72
CA GLY A 79 -17.90 8.10 -23.44
C GLY A 79 -18.41 8.40 -22.04
N LYS A 80 -19.74 8.41 -21.86
CA LYS A 80 -20.37 8.47 -20.53
C LYS A 80 -19.95 7.24 -19.71
N MET A 81 -18.89 7.37 -18.92
CA MET A 81 -18.58 6.40 -17.88
C MET A 81 -19.36 6.82 -16.64
N ASP A 82 -20.28 5.97 -16.18
CA ASP A 82 -21.00 6.19 -14.94
C ASP A 82 -20.01 6.02 -13.77
N CYS A 83 -19.44 7.13 -13.30
CA CYS A 83 -18.52 7.20 -12.16
C CYS A 83 -19.12 6.66 -10.85
N THR A 84 -20.45 6.58 -10.80
CA THR A 84 -21.26 6.04 -9.71
C THR A 84 -21.36 4.51 -9.73
N GLY A 85 -20.76 3.84 -10.70
CA GLY A 85 -20.78 2.38 -10.77
C GLY A 85 -19.88 1.75 -9.72
N GLU A 86 -20.46 0.94 -8.82
CA GLU A 86 -19.78 -0.04 -7.96
C GLU A 86 -18.70 -0.85 -8.71
N LEU A 87 -18.82 -0.96 -10.03
CA LEU A 87 -17.93 -1.66 -10.94
C LEU A 87 -16.48 -1.14 -10.97
N PHE A 88 -16.22 0.14 -10.67
CA PHE A 88 -14.86 0.72 -10.71
C PHE A 88 -14.37 1.22 -9.34
N THR A 89 -15.23 1.85 -8.56
CA THR A 89 -14.86 2.47 -7.27
C THR A 89 -14.61 1.43 -6.17
N LEU A 90 -15.45 0.39 -6.08
CA LEU A 90 -15.28 -0.70 -5.12
C LEU A 90 -14.01 -1.53 -5.39
N PRO A 91 -13.74 -2.01 -6.61
CA PRO A 91 -12.49 -2.74 -6.85
C PRO A 91 -11.25 -1.86 -6.68
N LEU A 92 -11.30 -0.56 -7.01
CA LEU A 92 -10.18 0.36 -6.75
C LEU A 92 -9.86 0.47 -5.25
N THR A 93 -10.87 0.73 -4.43
CA THR A 93 -10.70 0.88 -2.97
C THR A 93 -10.31 -0.44 -2.31
N LEU A 94 -10.88 -1.56 -2.77
CA LEU A 94 -10.53 -2.90 -2.31
C LEU A 94 -9.07 -3.25 -2.63
N THR A 95 -8.66 -3.08 -3.87
CA THR A 95 -7.29 -3.40 -4.30
C THR A 95 -6.27 -2.45 -3.68
N GLY A 96 -6.61 -1.16 -3.51
CA GLY A 96 -5.77 -0.19 -2.83
C GLY A 96 -5.53 -0.53 -1.35
N ASN A 97 -6.61 -0.73 -0.59
CA ASN A 97 -6.51 -1.12 0.83
C ASN A 97 -5.86 -2.50 1.01
N ALA A 98 -6.16 -3.45 0.13
CA ALA A 98 -5.51 -4.76 0.14
C ALA A 98 -4.01 -4.67 -0.15
N ALA A 99 -3.58 -3.78 -1.05
CA ALA A 99 -2.16 -3.55 -1.33
C ALA A 99 -1.43 -3.03 -0.09
N ILE A 100 -2.03 -2.06 0.62
CA ILE A 100 -1.51 -1.54 1.90
C ILE A 100 -1.42 -2.66 2.94
N GLY A 101 -2.51 -3.38 3.19
CA GLY A 101 -2.54 -4.48 4.17
C GLY A 101 -1.55 -5.59 3.84
N CYS A 102 -1.38 -5.93 2.56
CA CYS A 102 -0.40 -6.90 2.10
C CYS A 102 1.05 -6.44 2.32
N ALA A 103 1.36 -5.16 2.06
CA ALA A 103 2.69 -4.58 2.31
C ALA A 103 3.05 -4.63 3.80
N SER A 104 2.15 -4.18 4.67
CA SER A 104 2.30 -4.22 6.13
C SER A 104 2.42 -5.66 6.65
N THR A 105 1.62 -6.59 6.10
CA THR A 105 1.70 -8.02 6.44
C THR A 105 3.05 -8.65 6.04
N ASN A 106 3.63 -8.24 4.91
CA ASN A 106 4.94 -8.74 4.47
C ASN A 106 6.05 -8.32 5.47
N LEU A 107 5.98 -7.10 5.99
CA LEU A 107 6.88 -6.61 7.04
C LEU A 107 6.67 -7.40 8.34
N MET A 108 5.41 -7.62 8.72
CA MET A 108 5.02 -8.41 9.89
C MET A 108 5.53 -9.85 9.86
N ILE A 109 5.36 -10.56 8.74
CA ILE A 109 5.79 -11.97 8.64
C ILE A 109 7.29 -12.11 8.87
N ARG A 110 8.08 -11.13 8.42
CA ARG A 110 9.51 -11.11 8.66
C ARG A 110 9.82 -10.97 10.16
N THR A 111 9.12 -10.09 10.87
CA THR A 111 9.21 -9.94 12.32
C THR A 111 8.78 -11.22 13.04
N TRP A 112 7.68 -11.84 12.59
CA TRP A 112 7.16 -13.09 13.13
C TRP A 112 8.22 -14.19 13.12
N LEU A 113 8.95 -14.34 12.01
CA LEU A 113 10.02 -15.34 11.88
C LEU A 113 11.21 -15.06 12.82
N ILE A 114 11.53 -13.79 13.08
CA ILE A 114 12.63 -13.41 13.99
C ILE A 114 12.28 -13.74 15.45
N TRP A 115 11.03 -13.48 15.85
CA TRP A 115 10.50 -13.65 17.21
C TRP A 115 9.75 -14.97 17.44
N ARG A 116 9.99 -15.97 16.59
CA ARG A 116 9.32 -17.27 16.65
C ARG A 116 9.42 -17.96 18.02
N ASP A 117 10.48 -17.67 18.78
CA ASP A 117 10.73 -18.30 20.09
C ASP A 117 9.99 -17.60 21.25
N SER A 118 9.52 -16.36 21.06
CA SER A 118 8.85 -15.58 22.11
C SER A 118 7.35 -15.46 21.86
N ARG A 119 6.57 -16.31 22.54
CA ARG A 119 5.09 -16.29 22.51
C ARG A 119 4.44 -14.93 22.80
N PRO A 120 4.89 -14.09 23.76
CA PRO A 120 4.20 -12.83 24.04
C PRO A 120 4.29 -11.82 22.89
N VAL A 121 5.45 -11.75 22.22
CA VAL A 121 5.62 -10.87 21.05
C VAL A 121 4.75 -11.35 19.89
N LEU A 122 4.64 -12.68 19.72
CA LEU A 122 3.79 -13.27 18.70
C LEU A 122 2.31 -12.95 18.92
N GLY A 123 1.86 -13.04 20.18
CA GLY A 123 0.50 -12.66 20.57
C GLY A 123 0.22 -11.19 20.23
N LEU A 124 1.10 -10.28 20.64
CA LEU A 124 0.98 -8.86 20.31
C LEU A 124 0.93 -8.60 18.80
N LEU A 125 1.85 -9.21 18.04
CA LEU A 125 1.92 -9.05 16.58
C LEU A 125 0.62 -9.49 15.91
N SER A 126 0.07 -10.64 16.35
CA SER A 126 -1.17 -11.19 15.81
C SER A 126 -2.38 -10.31 16.12
N LEU A 127 -2.48 -9.78 17.35
CA LEU A 127 -3.57 -8.92 17.76
C LEU A 127 -3.58 -7.60 16.98
N VAL A 128 -2.41 -6.99 16.84
CA VAL A 128 -2.23 -5.72 16.13
C VAL A 128 -2.47 -5.91 14.62
N ALA A 129 -2.16 -7.09 14.06
CA ALA A 129 -2.45 -7.43 12.67
C ALA A 129 -3.94 -7.61 12.39
N VAL A 130 -4.67 -8.28 13.28
CA VAL A 130 -6.14 -8.39 13.18
C VAL A 130 -6.77 -7.01 13.27
N GLY A 131 -6.29 -6.15 14.19
CA GLY A 131 -6.70 -4.75 14.26
C GLY A 131 -6.47 -3.99 12.95
N HIS A 132 -5.32 -4.18 12.32
CA HIS A 132 -5.01 -3.53 11.05
C HIS A 132 -5.94 -3.96 9.90
N TRP A 133 -6.14 -5.28 9.72
CA TRP A 133 -7.04 -5.79 8.67
C TRP A 133 -8.50 -5.41 8.91
N THR A 134 -8.97 -5.38 10.15
CA THR A 134 -10.33 -4.93 10.48
C THR A 134 -10.55 -3.46 10.16
N ILE A 135 -9.58 -2.60 10.51
CA ILE A 135 -9.62 -1.17 10.20
C ILE A 135 -9.62 -0.92 8.69
N LEU A 136 -8.77 -1.62 7.93
CA LEU A 136 -8.78 -1.55 6.47
C LEU A 136 -10.11 -2.02 5.86
N ALA A 137 -10.72 -3.07 6.41
CA ALA A 137 -12.02 -3.55 5.94
C ALA A 137 -13.15 -2.55 6.20
N LEU A 138 -13.12 -1.84 7.33
CA LEU A 138 -14.07 -0.77 7.64
C LEU A 138 -13.90 0.43 6.70
N GLY A 139 -12.67 0.70 6.23
CA GLY A 139 -12.40 1.76 5.26
C GLY A 139 -13.03 1.53 3.88
N LEU A 140 -13.44 0.30 3.55
CA LEU A 140 -14.04 -0.04 2.25
C LEU A 140 -15.50 0.40 2.11
N THR A 141 -16.20 0.63 3.22
CA THR A 141 -17.65 0.91 3.21
C THR A 141 -18.01 2.39 3.11
N ASP A 142 -17.02 3.28 3.01
CA ASP A 142 -17.18 4.74 3.19
C ASP A 142 -16.84 5.57 1.94
N VAL A 143 -16.88 4.99 0.73
CA VAL A 143 -16.45 5.68 -0.50
C VAL A 143 -17.61 5.85 -1.48
N ASP A 144 -18.02 7.11 -1.70
CA ASP A 144 -18.90 7.50 -2.81
C ASP A 144 -18.12 8.31 -3.86
N ALA A 145 -18.38 8.03 -5.14
CA ALA A 145 -17.75 8.69 -6.28
C ALA A 145 -18.78 9.48 -7.11
N PHE A 146 -18.38 10.64 -7.65
CA PHE A 146 -19.21 11.40 -8.59
C PHE A 146 -18.45 11.82 -9.84
N MET A 147 -19.20 12.16 -10.88
CA MET A 147 -18.63 12.62 -12.15
C MET A 147 -18.43 14.15 -12.13
N SER A 148 -17.22 14.63 -12.41
CA SER A 148 -16.88 16.05 -12.55
C SER A 148 -16.05 16.29 -13.81
N ASN A 149 -16.51 17.20 -14.68
CA ASN A 149 -15.79 17.62 -15.91
C ASN A 149 -15.31 16.48 -16.84
N GLY A 150 -16.10 15.41 -17.00
CA GLY A 150 -15.75 14.29 -17.88
C GLY A 150 -14.70 13.33 -17.31
N SER A 151 -14.30 13.54 -16.05
CA SER A 151 -13.50 12.62 -15.23
C SER A 151 -14.30 12.20 -13.99
N CYS A 152 -13.98 11.05 -13.38
CA CYS A 152 -14.58 10.68 -12.11
C CYS A 152 -13.73 11.19 -10.96
N ASP A 153 -14.33 11.96 -10.07
CA ASP A 153 -13.67 12.47 -8.88
C ASP A 153 -14.21 11.76 -7.63
N VAL A 154 -13.30 11.34 -6.76
CA VAL A 154 -13.62 10.58 -5.54
C VAL A 154 -13.73 11.55 -4.39
N VAL A 155 -14.93 12.08 -4.16
CA VAL A 155 -15.09 13.27 -3.30
C VAL A 155 -15.64 12.96 -1.92
N TYR A 156 -16.26 11.81 -1.71
CA TYR A 156 -16.74 11.43 -0.39
C TYR A 156 -15.84 10.35 0.22
N ALA A 157 -14.68 10.78 0.69
CA ALA A 157 -13.96 10.08 1.74
C ALA A 157 -13.91 11.03 2.94
N ASN A 158 -14.58 10.69 4.04
CA ASN A 158 -14.52 11.48 5.27
C ASN A 158 -13.05 11.67 5.67
N HIS A 159 -12.52 12.90 5.53
CA HIS A 159 -11.11 13.20 5.78
C HIS A 159 -10.62 12.69 7.14
N THR A 160 -11.49 12.72 8.15
CA THR A 160 -11.21 12.18 9.49
C THR A 160 -11.04 10.67 9.53
N LYS A 161 -11.87 9.91 8.80
CA LYS A 161 -11.76 8.45 8.70
C LYS A 161 -10.51 8.07 7.93
N THR A 162 -10.30 8.67 6.75
CA THR A 162 -9.12 8.42 5.91
C THR A 162 -7.82 8.76 6.64
N ALA A 163 -7.74 9.92 7.30
CA ALA A 163 -6.59 10.28 8.11
C ALA A 163 -6.36 9.30 9.27
N SER A 164 -7.42 8.86 9.95
CA SER A 164 -7.31 7.85 11.02
C SER A 164 -6.76 6.52 10.50
N LEU A 165 -7.16 6.08 9.30
CA LEU A 165 -6.63 4.86 8.66
C LEU A 165 -5.12 4.99 8.39
N PHE A 166 -4.70 6.13 7.83
CA PHE A 166 -3.29 6.40 7.55
C PHE A 166 -2.46 6.45 8.83
N ILE A 167 -2.89 7.23 9.82
CA ILE A 167 -2.19 7.35 11.11
C ILE A 167 -2.05 5.97 11.78
N TYR A 168 -3.13 5.19 11.83
CA TYR A 168 -3.08 3.84 12.41
C TYR A 168 -2.08 2.93 11.67
N THR A 169 -2.10 2.94 10.34
CA THR A 169 -1.19 2.14 9.51
C THR A 169 0.28 2.53 9.75
N MET A 170 0.57 3.82 9.89
CA MET A 170 1.93 4.28 10.22
C MET A 170 2.41 3.76 11.58
N PHE A 171 1.56 3.83 12.61
CA PHE A 171 1.91 3.31 13.94
C PHE A 171 2.10 1.79 13.93
N TYR A 172 1.26 1.07 13.19
CA TYR A 172 1.38 -0.37 12.98
C TYR A 172 2.75 -0.72 12.37
N ASP A 173 3.09 -0.11 11.23
CA ASP A 173 4.34 -0.37 10.52
C ASP A 173 5.56 0.01 11.39
N MET A 174 5.47 1.13 12.12
CA MET A 174 6.51 1.56 13.06
C MET A 174 6.73 0.51 14.17
N LEU A 175 5.67 0.03 14.80
CA LEU A 175 5.76 -0.97 15.87
C LEU A 175 6.41 -2.27 15.37
N VAL A 176 5.92 -2.79 14.24
CA VAL A 176 6.44 -4.02 13.64
C VAL A 176 7.91 -3.85 13.23
N PHE A 177 8.27 -2.69 12.70
CA PHE A 177 9.64 -2.36 12.35
C PHE A 177 10.57 -2.25 13.58
N LEU A 178 10.15 -1.58 14.65
CA LEU A 178 10.91 -1.49 15.89
C LEU A 178 11.14 -2.87 16.50
N LEU A 179 10.10 -3.72 16.51
CA LEU A 179 10.25 -5.12 16.92
C LEU A 179 11.22 -5.86 16.02
N THR A 180 11.21 -5.60 14.71
CA THR A 180 12.18 -6.18 13.77
C THR A 180 13.61 -5.77 14.13
N ILE A 181 13.87 -4.47 14.34
CA ILE A 181 15.19 -3.96 14.76
C ILE A 181 15.63 -4.60 16.07
N VAL A 182 14.77 -4.60 17.10
CA VAL A 182 15.09 -5.15 18.43
C VAL A 182 15.35 -6.65 18.35
N GLY A 183 14.56 -7.38 17.56
CA GLY A 183 14.76 -8.82 17.34
C GLY A 183 16.07 -9.11 16.61
N LEU A 184 16.46 -8.25 15.67
CA LEU A 184 17.73 -8.32 14.94
C LEU A 184 18.93 -7.89 15.79
N SER A 185 18.79 -6.91 16.68
CA SER A 185 19.87 -6.44 17.54
C SER A 185 20.17 -7.43 18.69
N ARG A 186 19.15 -8.17 19.14
CA ARG A 186 19.29 -9.21 20.17
C ARG A 186 19.99 -10.48 19.68
N LYS A 187 20.03 -10.73 18.37
CA LYS A 187 20.78 -11.86 17.79
C LYS A 187 22.15 -11.37 17.33
N PRO A 188 23.25 -11.64 18.08
CA PRO A 188 24.59 -11.27 17.65
C PRO A 188 25.01 -12.18 16.49
N SER A 189 24.73 -11.78 15.26
CA SER A 189 25.26 -12.44 14.07
C SER A 189 26.24 -11.49 13.39
N ALA A 190 27.54 -11.74 13.54
CA ALA A 190 28.65 -10.99 12.95
C ALA A 190 28.76 -11.08 11.41
N SER A 191 27.67 -11.43 10.71
CA SER A 191 27.71 -11.61 9.26
C SER A 191 27.54 -10.28 8.52
N ALA A 192 28.26 -10.11 7.40
CA ALA A 192 28.10 -8.95 6.51
C ALA A 192 26.66 -8.77 5.98
N LEU A 193 25.86 -9.84 6.06
CA LEU A 193 24.44 -9.86 5.73
C LEU A 193 23.61 -9.12 6.78
N TRP A 194 23.94 -9.24 8.08
CA TRP A 194 23.30 -8.51 9.18
C TRP A 194 23.45 -7.00 9.03
N LYS A 195 24.67 -6.53 8.72
CA LYS A 195 24.97 -5.10 8.54
C LYS A 195 24.25 -4.51 7.32
N ARG A 196 24.14 -5.28 6.23
CA ARG A 196 23.37 -4.91 5.03
C ARG A 196 21.88 -4.81 5.32
N LEU A 197 21.35 -5.78 6.06
CA LEU A 197 19.93 -5.87 6.37
C LEU A 197 19.46 -4.76 7.33
N TYR A 198 20.29 -4.44 8.33
CA TYR A 198 20.07 -3.31 9.23
C TYR A 198 20.04 -1.98 8.47
N ARG A 199 21.03 -1.75 7.59
CA ARG A 199 21.09 -0.52 6.77
C ARG A 199 19.90 -0.38 5.83
N GLN A 200 19.51 -1.47 5.15
CA GLN A 200 18.36 -1.46 4.26
C GLN A 200 17.04 -1.26 5.00
N GLY A 201 16.87 -1.87 6.17
CA GLY A 201 15.67 -1.68 7.00
C GLY A 201 15.50 -0.24 7.49
N VAL A 202 16.58 0.37 8.00
CA VAL A 202 16.55 1.76 8.51
C VAL A 202 16.31 2.77 7.39
N VAL A 203 16.94 2.59 6.23
CA VAL A 203 16.73 3.47 5.07
C VAL A 203 15.29 3.35 4.56
N TYR A 204 14.74 2.13 4.48
CA TYR A 204 13.35 1.92 4.11
C TYR A 204 12.39 2.65 5.05
N PHE A 205 12.58 2.55 6.37
CA PHE A 205 11.77 3.27 7.36
C PHE A 205 11.85 4.79 7.20
N ALA A 206 13.04 5.36 7.02
CA ALA A 206 13.18 6.80 6.85
C ALA A 206 12.40 7.30 5.62
N ILE A 207 12.48 6.56 4.51
CA ILE A 207 11.75 6.88 3.28
C ILE A 207 10.23 6.73 3.49
N THR A 208 9.77 5.61 4.07
CA THR A 208 8.34 5.35 4.29
C THR A 208 7.73 6.34 5.29
N PHE A 209 8.43 6.70 6.37
CA PHE A 209 7.98 7.68 7.35
C PHE A 209 7.87 9.07 6.74
N LEU A 210 8.88 9.52 5.98
CA LEU A 210 8.82 10.79 5.26
C LEU A 210 7.71 10.82 4.22
N ALA A 211 7.55 9.73 3.44
CA ALA A 211 6.51 9.64 2.42
C ALA A 211 5.09 9.67 3.02
N ASN A 212 4.88 9.07 4.19
CA ASN A 212 3.56 9.02 4.83
C ASN A 212 3.26 10.26 5.71
N ILE A 213 4.25 11.10 6.04
CA ILE A 213 3.98 12.42 6.63
C ILE A 213 3.31 13.34 5.60
N VAL A 214 3.69 13.25 4.33
CA VAL A 214 3.17 14.11 3.25
C VAL A 214 1.63 14.11 3.15
N PRO A 215 0.91 12.97 3.17
CA PRO A 215 -0.55 12.97 3.15
C PRO A 215 -1.22 13.35 4.48
N MET A 216 -0.46 13.47 5.58
CA MET A 216 -1.00 13.85 6.90
C MET A 216 -1.06 15.38 7.07
N VAL A 217 -0.27 16.15 6.32
CA VAL A 217 -0.20 17.62 6.34
C VAL A 217 -0.96 18.24 5.18
#